data_AF-A0A954LR78-F1
#
_entry.id   AF-A0A954LR78-F1
#
_cell.length_a   1.000
_cell.length_b   1.000
_cell.length_c   1.000
_cell.angle_alpha   90.00
_cell.angle_beta   90.00
_cell.angle_gamma   90.00
#
_symmetry.space_group_name_H-M   'P 1'
#
loop_
_entity.id
_entity.type
_entity.pdbx_description
1 polymer ?
#
loop_
_entity_poly.entity_id
_entity_poly.type
_entity_poly.pdbx_seq_one_letter_code
_entity_poly.pdbx_strand_id
1 'polypeptide(L)'
;KSFKVYRLASCYVFLTNRGQQEVVMGQNRFLRESAYQLVDGPVYAIDPQTGKQLWKTQIDDQALESLPPYNSPVLMFNKHRAPGQFNGAFGQNDYLVRIVDLRTGDLLYENNRVEGVSPWRMQIQPTRQLVTIRFSENVIEIELTKEPLKSS
;
A
#
# COMPACT_ATOMS: atom_id res chain seq x y z
N LYS A 1 -19.43 5.54 8.23
CA LYS A 1 -18.07 5.17 7.77
C LYS A 1 -18.22 4.31 6.52
N SER A 2 -17.54 4.65 5.43
CA SER A 2 -17.56 3.86 4.20
C SER A 2 -16.39 2.89 4.16
N PHE A 3 -16.60 1.73 3.56
CA PHE A 3 -15.57 0.74 3.31
C PHE A 3 -15.41 0.58 1.80
N LYS A 4 -14.17 0.34 1.37
CA LYS A 4 -13.92 -0.22 0.05
C LYS A 4 -13.54 -1.68 0.23
N VAL A 5 -14.16 -2.55 -0.57
CA VAL A 5 -13.95 -3.99 -0.49
C VAL A 5 -13.29 -4.45 -1.78
N TYR A 6 -12.24 -5.26 -1.62
CA TYR A 6 -11.54 -5.88 -2.72
C TYR A 6 -11.62 -7.39 -2.58
N ARG A 7 -12.01 -8.06 -3.67
CA ARG A 7 -12.05 -9.52 -3.73
C ARG A 7 -10.75 -10.02 -4.31
N LEU A 8 -9.99 -10.76 -3.51
CA LEU A 8 -8.77 -11.45 -3.91
C LEU A 8 -9.03 -12.97 -3.94
N ALA A 9 -8.12 -13.73 -4.51
CA ALA A 9 -8.28 -15.18 -4.65
C ALA A 9 -8.42 -15.90 -3.28
N SER A 10 -7.74 -15.40 -2.24
CA SER A 10 -7.69 -16.02 -0.91
C SER A 10 -8.56 -15.33 0.14
N CYS A 11 -8.96 -14.08 -0.06
CA CYS A 11 -9.69 -13.30 0.95
C CYS A 11 -10.45 -12.11 0.35
N TYR A 12 -11.32 -11.51 1.16
CA TYR A 12 -11.78 -10.14 0.95
C TYR A 12 -10.94 -9.18 1.78
N VAL A 13 -10.46 -8.09 1.18
CA VAL A 13 -9.78 -7.01 1.88
C VAL A 13 -10.73 -5.83 2.05
N PHE A 14 -10.97 -5.41 3.28
CA PHE A 14 -11.78 -4.26 3.63
C PHE A 14 -10.88 -3.10 4.05
N LEU A 15 -10.95 -1.99 3.33
CA LEU A 15 -10.24 -0.76 3.67
C LEU A 15 -11.20 0.23 4.30
N THR A 16 -10.89 0.72 5.51
CA THR A 16 -11.60 1.86 6.09
C THR A 16 -11.20 3.14 5.40
N ASN A 17 -12.15 3.74 4.69
CA ASN A 17 -11.92 4.98 3.98
C ASN A 17 -12.07 6.17 4.91
N ARG A 18 -11.18 7.15 4.77
CA ARG A 18 -11.46 8.53 5.17
C ARG A 18 -12.35 9.10 4.06
N GLY A 19 -13.63 9.36 4.34
CA GLY A 19 -14.57 9.86 3.33
C GLY A 19 -13.92 10.89 2.40
N GLN A 20 -14.23 10.85 1.10
CA GLN A 20 -13.56 11.68 0.07
C GLN A 20 -13.40 13.11 0.61
N GLN A 21 -12.15 13.58 0.74
CA GLN A 21 -11.96 15.00 1.02
C GLN A 21 -12.56 15.76 -0.15
N GLU A 22 -13.61 16.55 0.13
CA GLU A 22 -14.09 17.54 -0.82
C GLU A 22 -12.92 18.45 -1.17
N VAL A 23 -12.57 18.47 -2.46
CA VAL A 23 -11.59 19.39 -2.98
C VAL A 23 -12.18 20.79 -2.86
N VAL A 24 -11.71 21.57 -1.89
CA VAL A 24 -11.97 23.01 -1.84
C VAL A 24 -11.25 23.63 -3.03
N MET A 25 -12.02 23.92 -4.08
CA MET A 25 -11.56 24.55 -5.32
C MET A 25 -10.90 25.90 -5.02
N GLY A 26 -9.57 25.94 -5.00
CA GLY A 26 -8.83 27.18 -4.82
C GLY A 26 -7.36 27.03 -4.46
N GLN A 27 -6.92 25.88 -3.94
CA GLN A 27 -5.51 25.65 -3.59
C GLN A 27 -5.03 24.28 -4.07
N ASN A 28 -3.99 24.29 -4.91
CA ASN A 28 -3.20 23.17 -5.43
C ASN A 28 -3.82 22.27 -6.51
N ARG A 29 -3.60 22.71 -7.76
CA ARG A 29 -3.67 21.97 -9.03
C ARG A 29 -2.77 20.72 -9.17
N PHE A 30 -2.26 20.13 -8.08
CA PHE A 30 -1.37 18.95 -8.13
C PHE A 30 -1.93 17.71 -7.44
N LEU A 31 -3.09 17.81 -6.79
CA LEU A 31 -3.90 16.62 -6.52
C LEU A 31 -4.53 16.22 -7.85
N ARG A 32 -3.75 15.55 -8.71
CA ARG A 32 -4.34 14.54 -9.59
C ARG A 32 -5.26 13.74 -8.67
N GLU A 33 -6.56 13.76 -8.95
CA GLU A 33 -7.53 12.82 -8.42
C GLU A 33 -6.89 11.45 -8.53
N SER A 34 -6.27 11.02 -7.45
CA SER A 34 -5.41 9.87 -7.52
C SER A 34 -6.38 8.71 -7.48
N ALA A 35 -6.29 7.82 -8.46
CA ALA A 35 -7.11 6.61 -8.55
C ALA A 35 -6.89 5.64 -7.35
N TYR A 36 -6.21 6.11 -6.31
CA TYR A 36 -5.75 5.37 -5.15
C TYR A 36 -6.71 5.56 -3.97
N GLN A 37 -6.89 4.48 -3.21
CA GLN A 37 -7.77 4.48 -2.06
C GLN A 37 -7.00 5.02 -0.85
N LEU A 38 -7.37 6.20 -0.35
CA LEU A 38 -6.84 6.71 0.92
C LEU A 38 -7.40 5.88 2.09
N VAL A 39 -6.51 5.43 2.97
CA VAL A 39 -6.84 4.62 4.14
C VAL A 39 -6.40 5.36 5.39
N ASP A 40 -7.33 5.53 6.32
CA ASP A 40 -7.09 6.11 7.63
C ASP A 40 -7.92 5.33 8.66
N GLY A 41 -7.35 4.23 9.12
CA GLY A 41 -8.01 3.26 9.96
C GLY A 41 -7.59 1.81 9.72
N PRO A 42 -8.34 0.87 10.31
CA PRO A 42 -8.03 -0.54 10.19
C PRO A 42 -8.34 -1.12 8.80
N VAL A 43 -7.39 -1.90 8.31
CA VAL A 43 -7.51 -2.78 7.15
C VAL A 43 -7.74 -4.20 7.64
N TYR A 44 -8.68 -4.91 7.03
CA TYR A 44 -9.04 -6.27 7.42
C TYR A 44 -8.91 -7.23 6.24
N ALA A 45 -8.46 -8.46 6.50
CA ALA A 45 -8.80 -9.59 5.65
C ALA A 45 -9.90 -10.42 6.27
N ILE A 46 -10.84 -10.81 5.44
CA ILE A 46 -11.99 -11.64 5.77
C ILE A 46 -11.94 -12.92 4.94
N ASP A 47 -12.16 -14.04 5.60
CA ASP A 47 -12.34 -15.34 4.95
C ASP A 47 -13.61 -15.32 4.09
N PRO A 48 -13.52 -15.65 2.80
CA PRO A 48 -14.64 -15.50 1.88
C PRO A 48 -15.73 -16.56 2.05
N GLN A 49 -15.43 -17.68 2.72
CA GLN A 49 -16.39 -18.77 2.95
C GLN A 49 -17.16 -18.57 4.25
N THR A 50 -16.48 -18.13 5.30
CA THR A 50 -17.02 -18.06 6.66
C THR A 50 -17.36 -16.65 7.12
N GLY A 51 -16.85 -15.62 6.43
CA GLY A 51 -16.99 -14.22 6.84
C GLY A 51 -16.19 -13.84 8.08
N LYS A 52 -15.35 -14.74 8.59
CA LYS A 52 -14.51 -14.49 9.78
C LYS A 52 -13.33 -13.60 9.44
N GLN A 53 -12.95 -12.73 10.38
CA GLN A 53 -11.71 -11.96 10.29
C GLN A 53 -10.50 -12.90 10.36
N LEU A 54 -9.62 -12.79 9.36
CA LEU A 54 -8.32 -13.47 9.32
C LEU A 54 -7.28 -12.64 10.06
N TRP A 55 -7.19 -11.35 9.73
CA TRP A 55 -6.27 -10.41 10.37
C TRP A 55 -6.79 -8.98 10.29
N LYS A 56 -6.14 -8.09 11.05
CA LYS A 56 -6.40 -6.64 11.10
C LYS A 56 -5.10 -5.86 11.26
N THR A 57 -4.91 -4.84 10.44
CA THR A 57 -3.71 -3.97 10.46
C THR A 57 -4.13 -2.51 10.47
N GLN A 58 -3.54 -1.68 11.33
CA GLN A 58 -3.81 -0.25 11.38
C GLN A 58 -2.97 0.48 10.32
N ILE A 59 -3.61 1.32 9.49
CA ILE A 59 -2.96 2.16 8.48
C ILE A 59 -3.42 3.60 8.69
N ASP A 60 -2.48 4.54 8.72
CA ASP A 60 -2.76 5.93 9.12
C ASP A 60 -2.43 6.90 7.98
N ASP A 61 -3.48 7.44 7.36
CA ASP A 61 -3.40 8.47 6.32
C ASP A 61 -2.46 8.13 5.14
N GLN A 62 -2.59 6.91 4.59
CA GLN A 62 -1.81 6.42 3.46
C GLN A 62 -2.72 5.90 2.33
N ALA A 63 -2.31 6.13 1.09
CA ALA A 63 -2.96 5.60 -0.09
C ALA A 63 -2.51 4.15 -0.34
N LEU A 64 -3.44 3.26 -0.67
CA LEU A 64 -3.11 1.94 -1.22
C LEU A 64 -2.59 2.12 -2.64
N GLU A 65 -1.35 1.70 -2.89
CA GLU A 65 -0.67 1.83 -4.17
C GLU A 65 -1.15 0.74 -5.15
N SER A 66 -2.20 1.09 -5.89
CA SER A 66 -2.94 0.23 -6.82
C SER A 66 -3.48 -1.06 -6.16
N LEU A 67 -4.42 -1.74 -6.83
CA LEU A 67 -4.71 -3.10 -6.39
C LEU A 67 -3.54 -3.98 -6.79
N PRO A 68 -3.09 -4.86 -5.89
CA PRO A 68 -2.12 -5.86 -6.28
C PRO A 68 -2.61 -6.62 -7.53
N PRO A 69 -1.71 -6.98 -8.46
CA PRO A 69 -2.06 -7.96 -9.48
C PRO A 69 -2.67 -9.20 -8.81
N TYR A 70 -3.55 -9.91 -9.52
CA TYR A 70 -4.07 -11.21 -9.08
C TYR A 70 -2.87 -12.04 -8.58
N ASN A 71 -2.82 -12.33 -7.27
CA ASN A 71 -1.77 -13.07 -6.55
C ASN A 71 -0.59 -12.30 -5.93
N SER A 72 -0.63 -10.96 -5.78
CA SER A 72 0.37 -10.34 -4.89
C SER A 72 0.23 -10.88 -3.46
N PRO A 73 1.34 -11.22 -2.80
CA PRO A 73 1.32 -11.58 -1.39
C PRO A 73 1.44 -10.36 -0.46
N VAL A 74 1.56 -9.15 -1.00
CA VAL A 74 1.71 -7.94 -0.20
C VAL A 74 0.76 -6.83 -0.64
N LEU A 75 0.38 -5.99 0.33
CA LEU A 75 -0.26 -4.70 0.13
C LEU A 75 0.77 -3.60 0.33
N MET A 76 0.86 -2.66 -0.61
CA MET A 76 1.76 -1.51 -0.50
C MET A 76 0.96 -0.24 -0.28
N PHE A 77 1.28 0.49 0.77
CA PHE A 77 0.70 1.78 1.11
C PHE A 77 1.76 2.86 1.00
N ASN A 78 1.41 4.01 0.41
CA ASN A 78 2.30 5.15 0.41
C ASN A 78 1.58 6.45 0.77
N LYS A 79 2.37 7.42 1.25
CA LYS A 79 1.92 8.79 1.46
C LYS A 79 2.99 9.71 0.94
N HIS A 80 2.62 10.55 -0.02
CA HIS A 80 3.46 11.65 -0.47
C HIS A 80 3.66 12.62 0.70
N ARG A 81 4.92 12.93 1.00
CA ARG A 81 5.26 14.05 1.86
C ARG A 81 5.57 15.22 0.95
N ALA A 82 4.77 16.28 1.05
CA ALA A 82 5.08 17.51 0.33
C ALA A 82 6.50 17.93 0.75
N PRO A 83 7.38 18.25 -0.21
CA PRO A 83 8.70 18.75 0.13
C PRO A 83 8.51 19.98 1.03
N GLY A 84 9.17 19.97 2.19
CA GLY A 84 9.25 21.18 3.01
C GLY A 84 9.77 22.32 2.12
N GLN A 85 9.11 23.48 2.15
CA GLN A 85 9.56 24.64 1.41
C GLN A 85 10.85 25.17 2.05
N PHE A 86 12.01 24.70 1.58
CA PHE A 86 13.31 25.22 1.99
C PHE A 86 13.83 26.15 0.88
N ASN A 87 13.79 27.46 1.14
CA ASN A 87 14.43 28.50 0.32
C ASN A 87 14.17 28.43 -1.20
N GLY A 88 12.92 28.19 -1.61
CA GLY A 88 12.55 28.25 -3.04
C GLY A 88 13.08 27.13 -3.93
N ALA A 89 13.75 26.12 -3.35
CA ALA A 89 14.08 24.89 -4.05
C ALA A 89 12.88 23.93 -4.01
N PHE A 90 12.52 23.36 -5.16
CA PHE A 90 11.61 22.20 -5.20
C PHE A 90 12.31 21.05 -4.47
N GLY A 91 11.91 20.77 -3.22
CA GLY A 91 12.48 19.64 -2.48
C GLY A 91 12.16 18.32 -3.18
N GLN A 92 13.01 17.32 -2.96
CA GLN A 92 12.79 15.95 -3.44
C GLN A 92 11.42 15.44 -2.94
N ASN A 93 10.66 14.78 -3.82
CA ASN A 93 9.43 14.10 -3.42
C ASN A 93 9.82 12.82 -2.67
N ASP A 94 9.66 12.81 -1.35
CA ASP A 94 9.81 11.61 -0.53
C ASP A 94 8.45 11.07 -0.09
N TYR A 95 8.44 9.75 0.17
CA TYR A 95 7.24 9.02 0.49
C TYR A 95 7.47 8.20 1.76
N LEU A 96 6.45 8.17 2.61
CA LEU A 96 6.31 7.11 3.61
C LEU A 96 5.77 5.88 2.87
N VAL A 97 6.51 4.78 2.87
CA VAL A 97 6.10 3.50 2.28
C VAL A 97 5.93 2.46 3.39
N ARG A 98 4.78 1.79 3.41
CA ARG A 98 4.53 0.61 4.22
C ARG A 98 4.17 -0.57 3.34
N ILE A 99 4.69 -1.74 3.64
CA ILE A 99 4.35 -2.99 2.95
C ILE A 99 3.86 -3.98 3.99
N VAL A 100 2.67 -4.52 3.76
CA VAL A 100 1.99 -5.44 4.65
C VAL A 100 1.88 -6.80 3.97
N ASP A 101 2.15 -7.88 4.71
CA ASP A 101 1.87 -9.24 4.25
C ASP A 101 0.36 -9.42 4.13
N LEU A 102 -0.13 -9.65 2.92
CA LEU A 102 -1.56 -9.83 2.67
C LEU A 102 -2.11 -11.09 3.38
N ARG A 103 -1.25 -12.04 3.72
CA ARG A 103 -1.67 -13.34 4.26
C ARG A 103 -1.81 -13.30 5.77
N THR A 104 -0.92 -12.57 6.44
CA THR A 104 -0.89 -12.50 7.91
C THR A 104 -1.30 -11.13 8.47
N GLY A 105 -1.29 -10.08 7.66
CA GLY A 105 -1.49 -8.70 8.11
C GLY A 105 -0.25 -8.07 8.75
N ASP A 106 0.90 -8.75 8.73
CA ASP A 106 2.13 -8.23 9.35
C ASP A 106 2.74 -7.08 8.56
N LEU A 107 3.32 -6.10 9.26
CA LEU A 107 4.17 -5.10 8.65
C LEU A 107 5.51 -5.72 8.27
N LEU A 108 5.78 -5.80 6.97
CA LEU A 108 7.01 -6.37 6.41
C LEU A 108 8.09 -5.30 6.19
N TYR A 109 7.67 -4.07 5.91
CA TYR A 109 8.57 -2.94 5.65
C TYR A 109 7.90 -1.63 6.01
N GLU A 110 8.67 -0.72 6.61
CA GLU A 110 8.32 0.68 6.78
C GLU A 110 9.56 1.55 6.54
N ASN A 111 9.44 2.56 5.69
CA ASN A 111 10.42 3.61 5.55
C ASN A 111 9.73 4.94 5.33
N ASN A 112 10.13 5.94 6.09
CA ASN A 112 9.54 7.26 6.11
C ASN A 112 10.12 8.22 5.06
N ARG A 113 11.11 7.77 4.28
CA ARG A 113 11.79 8.53 3.25
C ARG A 113 12.24 7.61 2.10
N VAL A 114 11.31 7.27 1.22
CA VAL A 114 11.60 6.60 -0.06
C VAL A 114 11.47 7.61 -1.19
N GLU A 115 12.53 7.80 -1.96
CA GLU A 115 12.55 8.66 -3.13
C GLU A 115 12.19 7.86 -4.40
N GLY A 116 11.54 8.51 -5.36
CA GLY A 116 11.30 7.92 -6.67
C GLY A 116 10.35 6.71 -6.68
N VAL A 117 9.29 6.69 -5.86
CA VAL A 117 8.36 5.54 -5.74
C VAL A 117 7.54 5.21 -7.01
N SER A 118 7.69 5.98 -8.09
CA SER A 118 7.02 5.75 -9.36
C SER A 118 7.96 6.06 -10.55
N PRO A 119 7.94 5.24 -11.62
CA PRO A 119 7.21 3.98 -11.73
C PRO A 119 7.83 2.91 -10.82
N TRP A 120 7.03 1.92 -10.44
CA TRP A 120 7.49 0.78 -9.67
C TRP A 120 7.09 -0.54 -10.34
N ARG A 121 7.81 -1.60 -10.01
CA ARG A 121 7.53 -2.97 -10.46
C ARG A 121 7.72 -3.94 -9.31
N MET A 122 6.85 -4.93 -9.23
CA MET A 122 6.96 -6.03 -8.28
C MET A 122 7.28 -7.33 -9.00
N GLN A 123 8.23 -8.07 -8.46
CA GLN A 123 8.57 -9.43 -8.87
C GLN A 123 8.42 -10.37 -7.68
N ILE A 124 7.70 -11.46 -7.89
CA ILE A 124 7.44 -12.49 -6.87
C ILE A 124 8.22 -13.74 -7.27
N GLN A 125 9.00 -14.30 -6.34
CA GLN A 125 9.78 -15.52 -6.51
C GLN A 125 9.31 -16.56 -5.47
N PRO A 126 8.25 -17.34 -5.76
CA PRO A 126 7.64 -18.25 -4.79
C PRO A 126 8.61 -19.28 -4.20
N THR A 127 9.50 -19.83 -5.02
CA THR A 127 10.52 -20.83 -4.60
C THR A 127 11.50 -20.28 -3.57
N ARG A 128 11.73 -18.96 -3.56
CA ARG A 128 12.61 -18.27 -2.62
C ARG A 128 11.84 -17.54 -1.51
N GLN A 129 10.51 -17.59 -1.52
CA GLN A 129 9.67 -16.76 -0.66
C GLN A 129 9.99 -15.27 -0.75
N LEU A 130 10.45 -14.78 -1.91
CA LEU A 130 11.02 -13.45 -2.05
C LEU A 130 10.11 -12.55 -2.89
N VAL A 131 9.81 -11.37 -2.36
CA VAL A 131 9.16 -10.28 -3.09
C VAL A 131 10.18 -9.17 -3.29
N THR A 132 10.39 -8.77 -4.54
CA THR A 132 11.25 -7.63 -4.89
C THR A 132 10.37 -6.52 -5.44
N ILE A 133 10.41 -5.34 -4.81
CA ILE A 133 9.75 -4.13 -5.30
C ILE A 133 10.83 -3.16 -5.74
N ARG A 134 10.85 -2.84 -7.03
CA ARG A 134 11.81 -1.94 -7.65
C ARG A 134 11.13 -0.63 -8.01
N PHE A 135 11.64 0.45 -7.44
CA PHE A 135 11.35 1.84 -7.78
C PHE A 135 12.42 2.36 -8.75
N SER A 136 12.32 3.61 -9.19
CA SER A 136 13.35 4.22 -10.05
C SER A 136 14.74 4.21 -9.40
N GLU A 137 14.79 4.59 -8.12
CA GLU A 137 16.04 4.80 -7.38
C GLU A 137 16.25 3.82 -6.22
N ASN A 138 15.26 2.94 -5.96
CA ASN A 138 15.24 2.11 -4.75
C ASN A 138 14.82 0.67 -5.07
N VAL A 139 15.36 -0.29 -4.32
CA VAL A 139 14.96 -1.70 -4.36
C VAL A 139 14.65 -2.15 -2.95
N ILE A 140 13.47 -2.73 -2.76
CA ILE A 140 13.07 -3.38 -1.52
C ILE A 140 12.98 -4.88 -1.80
N GLU A 141 13.70 -5.67 -1.01
CA GLU A 141 13.63 -7.13 -1.03
C GLU A 141 13.03 -7.61 0.29
N ILE A 142 11.99 -8.42 0.21
CA ILE A 142 11.25 -8.92 1.37
C ILE A 142 11.15 -10.44 1.29
N GLU A 143 11.73 -11.09 2.29
CA GLU A 143 11.56 -12.52 2.51
C GLU A 143 10.29 -12.78 3.33
N LEU A 144 9.45 -13.67 2.83
CA LEU A 144 8.17 -14.05 3.41
C LEU A 144 8.33 -15.34 4.21
N THR A 145 8.50 -15.23 5.53
CA THR A 145 8.95 -16.35 6.36
C THR A 145 7.84 -17.11 7.10
N LYS A 146 6.65 -16.51 7.26
CA LYS A 146 5.60 -17.07 8.14
C LYS A 146 4.63 -18.02 7.45
N GLU A 147 4.28 -17.74 6.21
CA GLU A 147 3.49 -18.61 5.35
C GLU A 147 4.24 -18.83 4.04
N PRO A 148 4.08 -19.97 3.35
CA PRO A 148 4.66 -20.15 2.04
C PRO A 148 3.81 -19.47 0.94
N LEU A 149 4.48 -18.86 -0.03
CA LEU A 149 3.91 -18.49 -1.31
C LEU A 149 3.46 -19.74 -2.05
N LYS A 150 2.23 -19.72 -2.53
CA LYS A 150 1.71 -20.76 -3.42
C LYS A 150 2.41 -20.64 -4.77
N SER A 151 2.93 -21.75 -5.31
CA SER A 151 3.34 -21.81 -6.70
C SER A 151 2.09 -21.65 -7.59
N SER A 152 2.15 -20.74 -8.55
CA SER A 152 1.14 -20.57 -9.60
C SER A 152 1.03 -21.79 -10.50
#